data_AF-A0A815IB90-F1
#
_entry.id   AF-A0A815IB90-F1
#
_cell.length_a   1.000
_cell.length_b   1.000
_cell.length_c   1.000
_cell.angle_alpha   90.00
_cell.angle_beta   90.00
_cell.angle_gamma   90.00
#
_symmetry.space_group_name_H-M   'P 1'
#
loop_
_entity.id
_entity.type
_entity.pdbx_description
1 polymer ?
#
loop_
_entity_poly.entity_id
_entity_poly.type
_entity_poly.pdbx_seq_one_letter_code
_entity_poly.pdbx_strand_id
1 'polypeptide(L)'
;MTFSKIPTPRVDPVTGKTYYTREDAMNLSPQQYEEWVYSNKTTHVNEVRLYEQKFWNILLTKSPPFLPLLFWPFVIYYLITPMTFLRFMWICTGLLLWFPMEYLFHRFLFHLPVVGIRSQKFHFFLHGIHHVAPTDLWHVFSPIYELGAQAFLIWCVFNILHVPDPTALISGLLINYIRYDSIHYLIHAYTPDQIGKIPFAGNYLKQCAIHHRQHHFSNPRKHFTISFVSSFLD
;
A
#
# COMPACT_ATOMS: atom_id res chain seq x y z
N MET A 1 -32.08 3.20 8.17
CA MET A 1 -31.53 2.20 7.24
C MET A 1 -30.73 1.20 8.06
N THR A 2 -31.15 -0.05 8.10
CA THR A 2 -30.54 -1.11 8.92
C THR A 2 -29.22 -1.57 8.30
N PHE A 3 -28.11 -1.43 9.04
CA PHE A 3 -26.75 -1.91 8.73
C PHE A 3 -26.65 -3.46 8.72
N SER A 4 -27.59 -4.17 8.09
CA SER A 4 -27.82 -5.60 8.36
C SER A 4 -26.91 -6.57 7.60
N LYS A 5 -25.80 -6.12 7.00
CA LYS A 5 -24.88 -6.99 6.23
C LYS A 5 -23.41 -6.63 6.39
N ILE A 6 -22.98 -6.22 7.59
CA ILE A 6 -21.55 -6.30 7.90
C ILE A 6 -21.23 -7.80 8.05
N PRO A 7 -20.34 -8.38 7.23
CA PRO A 7 -19.92 -9.77 7.40
C PRO A 7 -19.36 -9.99 8.81
N THR A 8 -19.71 -11.11 9.43
CA THR A 8 -19.11 -11.51 10.70
C THR A 8 -17.79 -12.23 10.41
N PRO A 9 -16.66 -11.81 11.01
CA PRO A 9 -15.39 -12.49 10.79
C PRO A 9 -15.43 -13.91 11.35
N ARG A 10 -14.77 -14.83 10.67
CA ARG A 10 -14.58 -16.20 11.13
C ARG A 10 -13.38 -16.27 12.07
N VAL A 11 -13.34 -17.30 12.92
CA VAL A 11 -12.21 -17.60 13.80
C VAL A 11 -11.60 -18.92 13.35
N ASP A 12 -10.30 -18.92 13.11
CA ASP A 12 -9.56 -20.14 12.82
C ASP A 12 -9.45 -20.99 14.10
N PRO A 13 -9.96 -22.24 14.11
CA PRO A 13 -10.02 -23.05 15.33
C PRO A 13 -8.64 -23.51 15.83
N VAL A 14 -7.62 -23.47 14.98
CA VAL A 14 -6.25 -23.92 15.31
C VAL A 14 -5.42 -22.75 15.84
N THR A 15 -5.50 -21.60 15.16
CA THR A 15 -4.65 -20.43 15.46
C THR A 15 -5.34 -19.36 16.29
N GLY A 16 -6.67 -19.41 16.42
CA GLY A 16 -7.48 -18.38 17.07
C GLY A 16 -7.57 -17.06 16.28
N LYS A 17 -6.94 -16.97 15.10
CA LYS A 17 -6.94 -15.75 14.29
C LYS A 17 -8.30 -15.50 13.67
N THR A 18 -8.71 -14.24 13.68
CA THR A 18 -9.90 -13.79 12.96
C THR A 18 -9.57 -13.58 11.48
N TYR A 19 -10.51 -13.90 10.59
CA TYR A 19 -10.33 -13.69 9.15
C TYR A 19 -11.65 -13.47 8.41
N TYR A 20 -11.56 -12.75 7.29
CA TYR A 20 -12.60 -12.73 6.24
C TYR A 20 -12.14 -13.54 5.03
N THR A 21 -13.08 -13.94 4.19
CA THR A 21 -12.78 -14.52 2.87
C THR A 21 -13.10 -13.55 1.75
N ARG A 22 -12.65 -13.89 0.54
CA ARG A 22 -13.07 -13.21 -0.67
C ARG A 22 -14.59 -13.16 -0.81
N GLU A 23 -15.32 -14.23 -0.49
CA GLU A 23 -16.78 -14.24 -0.62
C GLU A 23 -17.45 -13.18 0.27
N ASP A 24 -16.91 -12.89 1.45
CA ASP A 24 -17.46 -11.86 2.34
C ASP A 24 -17.51 -10.50 1.64
N ALA A 25 -16.44 -10.16 0.91
CA ALA A 25 -16.37 -8.94 0.13
C ALA A 25 -17.24 -9.02 -1.14
N MET A 26 -17.26 -10.16 -1.82
CA MET A 26 -17.92 -10.30 -3.14
C MET A 26 -19.45 -10.47 -3.06
N ASN A 27 -19.99 -10.88 -1.91
CA ASN A 27 -21.43 -11.04 -1.70
C ASN A 27 -22.13 -9.73 -1.32
N LEU A 28 -21.37 -8.66 -1.07
CA LEU A 28 -21.89 -7.32 -0.80
C LEU A 28 -22.20 -6.61 -2.12
N SER A 29 -23.27 -5.81 -2.14
CA SER A 29 -23.44 -4.82 -3.20
C SER A 29 -22.29 -3.79 -3.17
N PRO A 30 -21.98 -3.10 -4.27
CA PRO A 30 -20.94 -2.07 -4.31
C PRO A 30 -21.02 -1.05 -3.17
N GLN A 31 -22.23 -0.55 -2.88
CA GLN A 31 -22.47 0.37 -1.77
C GLN A 31 -22.20 -0.27 -0.41
N GLN A 32 -22.71 -1.49 -0.18
CA GLN A 32 -22.48 -2.22 1.07
C GLN A 32 -21.00 -2.53 1.29
N TYR A 33 -20.28 -2.83 0.21
CA TYR A 33 -18.85 -3.05 0.23
C TYR A 33 -18.09 -1.77 0.62
N GLU A 34 -18.42 -0.61 0.03
CA GLU A 34 -17.75 0.65 0.37
C GLU A 34 -18.03 1.05 1.83
N GLU A 35 -19.28 0.87 2.28
CA GLU A 35 -19.63 1.05 3.70
C GLU A 35 -18.86 0.09 4.59
N TRP A 36 -18.73 -1.18 4.21
CA TRP A 36 -18.01 -2.19 5.00
C TRP A 36 -16.50 -1.95 5.03
N VAL A 37 -15.84 -1.75 3.89
CA VAL A 37 -14.38 -1.69 3.81
C VAL A 37 -13.79 -0.51 4.60
N TYR A 38 -14.54 0.59 4.70
CA TYR A 38 -14.11 1.84 5.35
C TYR A 38 -14.81 2.15 6.68
N SER A 39 -15.71 1.28 7.13
CA SER A 39 -16.47 1.51 8.35
C SER A 39 -15.60 1.30 9.60
N ASN A 40 -15.70 2.23 10.55
CA ASN A 40 -15.13 2.08 11.89
C ASN A 40 -15.79 0.97 12.73
N LYS A 41 -16.94 0.44 12.29
CA LYS A 41 -17.62 -0.73 12.88
C LYS A 41 -17.13 -2.04 12.29
N THR A 42 -16.36 -2.00 11.21
CA THR A 42 -15.82 -3.22 10.62
C THR A 42 -14.77 -3.78 11.56
N THR A 43 -15.00 -5.01 12.00
CA THR A 43 -14.02 -5.70 12.83
C THR A 43 -12.78 -5.93 11.98
N HIS A 44 -11.70 -5.20 12.28
CA HIS A 44 -10.41 -5.44 11.67
C HIS A 44 -9.91 -6.83 12.07
N VAL A 45 -9.56 -7.63 11.06
CA VAL A 45 -9.17 -9.03 11.25
C VAL A 45 -7.65 -9.20 11.15
N ASN A 46 -7.19 -10.39 11.52
CA ASN A 46 -5.76 -10.74 11.45
C ASN A 46 -5.30 -11.07 10.03
N GLU A 47 -6.19 -11.55 9.16
CA GLU A 47 -5.87 -11.85 7.77
C GLU A 47 -7.12 -11.93 6.87
N VAL A 48 -6.89 -11.85 5.56
CA VAL A 48 -7.91 -12.17 4.54
C VAL A 48 -7.47 -13.41 3.77
N ARG A 49 -8.42 -14.35 3.57
CA ARG A 49 -8.20 -15.59 2.81
C ARG A 49 -8.92 -15.52 1.47
N LEU A 50 -8.16 -15.43 0.38
CA LEU A 50 -8.69 -15.36 -0.98
C LEU A 50 -8.87 -16.73 -1.62
N TYR A 51 -8.13 -17.74 -1.12
CA TYR A 51 -8.20 -19.12 -1.58
C TYR A 51 -8.27 -20.08 -0.40
N GLU A 52 -9.04 -21.15 -0.54
CA GLU A 52 -9.16 -22.20 0.49
C GLU A 52 -7.82 -22.92 0.72
N GLN A 53 -7.08 -23.18 -0.35
CA GLN A 53 -5.79 -23.83 -0.29
C GLN A 53 -4.70 -22.86 0.18
N LYS A 54 -4.09 -23.14 1.33
CA LYS A 54 -3.05 -22.32 1.96
C LYS A 54 -1.91 -21.97 1.01
N PHE A 55 -1.45 -22.91 0.18
CA PHE A 55 -0.36 -22.70 -0.76
C PHE A 55 -0.67 -21.57 -1.76
N TRP A 56 -1.80 -21.66 -2.47
CA TRP A 56 -2.21 -20.65 -3.45
C TRP A 56 -2.53 -19.31 -2.81
N ASN A 57 -3.11 -19.32 -1.60
CA ASN A 57 -3.33 -18.09 -0.85
C ASN A 57 -2.00 -17.37 -0.55
N ILE A 58 -1.00 -18.07 -0.05
CA ILE A 58 0.30 -17.45 0.22
C ILE A 58 0.94 -16.96 -1.07
N LEU A 59 1.02 -17.81 -2.10
CA LEU A 59 1.74 -17.50 -3.34
C LEU A 59 1.15 -16.31 -4.12
N LEU A 60 -0.19 -16.19 -4.15
CA LEU A 60 -0.87 -15.22 -5.02
C LEU A 60 -1.25 -13.92 -4.29
N THR A 61 -1.21 -13.90 -2.96
CA THR A 61 -1.78 -12.78 -2.20
C THR A 61 -0.81 -12.20 -1.19
N LYS A 62 0.07 -13.02 -0.61
CA LYS A 62 0.99 -12.57 0.42
C LYS A 62 2.30 -12.11 -0.20
N SER A 63 2.67 -10.89 0.12
CA SER A 63 3.93 -10.27 -0.25
C SER A 63 4.90 -10.33 0.93
N PRO A 64 6.05 -11.00 0.81
CA PRO A 64 6.99 -11.09 1.91
C PRO A 64 7.61 -9.72 2.23
N PRO A 65 7.92 -9.42 3.51
CA PRO A 65 8.54 -8.14 3.89
C PRO A 65 9.91 -7.86 3.28
N PHE A 66 10.57 -8.88 2.72
CA PHE A 66 11.82 -8.71 1.99
C PHE A 66 11.62 -8.31 0.51
N LEU A 67 10.39 -8.29 -0.01
CA LEU A 67 10.10 -7.99 -1.42
C LEU A 67 10.71 -6.65 -1.88
N PRO A 68 10.62 -5.54 -1.11
CA PRO A 68 11.25 -4.29 -1.52
C PRO A 68 12.77 -4.38 -1.65
N LEU A 69 13.42 -5.30 -0.93
CA LEU A 69 14.87 -5.47 -0.99
C LEU A 69 15.33 -6.01 -2.35
N LEU A 70 14.44 -6.66 -3.11
CA LEU A 70 14.74 -7.17 -4.45
C LEU A 70 14.96 -6.04 -5.47
N PHE A 71 14.57 -4.81 -5.17
CA PHE A 71 14.82 -3.65 -6.03
C PHE A 71 16.20 -3.02 -5.80
N TRP A 72 16.85 -3.29 -4.66
CA TRP A 72 18.17 -2.73 -4.36
C TRP A 72 19.25 -3.11 -5.37
N PRO A 73 19.38 -4.36 -5.84
CA PRO A 73 20.37 -4.70 -6.86
C PRO A 73 20.28 -3.82 -8.12
N PHE A 74 19.06 -3.53 -8.58
CA PHE A 74 18.82 -2.64 -9.72
C PHE A 74 19.23 -1.19 -9.41
N VAL A 75 18.83 -0.68 -8.23
CA VAL A 75 19.20 0.67 -7.78
C VAL A 75 20.73 0.81 -7.64
N ILE A 76 21.38 -0.14 -6.97
CA ILE A 76 22.83 -0.16 -6.76
C ILE A 76 23.57 -0.20 -8.09
N TYR A 77 23.15 -1.06 -9.03
CA TYR A 77 23.72 -1.12 -10.36
C TYR A 77 23.74 0.26 -11.03
N TYR A 78 22.62 0.99 -10.99
CA TYR A 78 22.54 2.34 -11.57
C TYR A 78 23.41 3.37 -10.83
N LEU A 79 23.52 3.26 -9.51
CA LEU A 79 24.34 4.17 -8.70
C LEU A 79 25.86 3.97 -8.90
N ILE A 80 26.32 2.76 -9.21
CA ILE A 80 27.76 2.47 -9.41
C ILE A 80 28.23 2.65 -10.85
N THR A 81 27.32 2.69 -11.83
CA THR A 81 27.68 3.01 -13.21
C THR A 81 28.11 4.48 -13.34
N PRO A 82 28.93 4.86 -14.34
CA PRO A 82 29.46 6.21 -14.46
C PRO A 82 28.36 7.29 -14.32
N MET A 83 28.52 8.13 -13.29
CA MET A 83 27.54 9.15 -12.93
C MET A 83 27.82 10.44 -13.70
N THR A 84 26.96 10.76 -14.67
CA THR A 84 26.95 12.08 -15.29
C THR A 84 26.10 13.04 -14.47
N PHE A 85 26.34 14.35 -14.60
CA PHE A 85 25.52 15.37 -13.95
C PHE A 85 24.03 15.23 -14.34
N LEU A 86 23.74 14.99 -15.62
CA LEU A 86 22.38 14.80 -16.10
C LEU A 86 21.68 13.59 -15.46
N ARG A 87 22.38 12.45 -15.35
CA ARG A 87 21.87 11.25 -14.68
C ARG A 87 21.56 11.52 -13.21
N PHE A 88 22.48 12.17 -12.50
CA PHE A 88 22.27 12.55 -11.11
C PHE A 88 21.02 13.40 -10.95
N MET A 89 20.80 14.39 -11.83
CA MET A 89 19.61 15.22 -11.82
C MET A 89 18.32 14.42 -12.06
N TRP A 90 18.34 13.41 -12.95
CA TRP A 90 17.19 12.53 -13.16
C TRP A 90 16.88 11.65 -11.94
N ILE A 91 17.90 11.12 -11.27
CA ILE A 91 17.72 10.38 -10.01
C ILE A 91 17.10 11.29 -8.94
N CYS A 92 17.62 12.51 -8.76
CA CYS A 92 17.05 13.49 -7.83
C CYS A 92 15.61 13.85 -8.19
N THR A 93 15.30 13.97 -9.48
CA THR A 93 13.94 14.23 -9.96
C THR A 93 13.01 13.06 -9.62
N GLY A 94 13.45 11.81 -9.83
CA GLY A 94 12.71 10.62 -9.44
C GLY A 94 12.45 10.55 -7.94
N LEU A 95 13.45 10.88 -7.11
CA LEU A 95 13.29 10.98 -5.67
C LEU A 95 12.18 11.97 -5.31
N LEU A 96 12.21 13.19 -5.87
CA LEU A 96 11.21 14.21 -5.57
C LEU A 96 9.82 13.88 -6.13
N LEU A 97 9.76 13.22 -7.29
CA LEU A 97 8.50 12.84 -7.94
C LEU A 97 7.70 11.80 -7.15
N TRP A 98 8.36 11.02 -6.29
CA TRP A 98 7.68 10.06 -5.43
C TRP A 98 6.61 10.70 -4.53
N PHE A 99 6.89 11.86 -3.91
CA PHE A 99 5.96 12.47 -2.94
C PHE A 99 4.57 12.79 -3.52
N PRO A 100 4.43 13.50 -4.66
CA PRO A 100 3.12 13.67 -5.28
C PRO A 100 2.57 12.36 -5.84
N MET A 101 3.42 11.44 -6.31
CA MET A 101 2.98 10.17 -6.87
C MET A 101 2.38 9.24 -5.81
N GLU A 102 2.98 9.16 -4.62
CA GLU A 102 2.44 8.45 -3.45
C GLU A 102 1.03 8.93 -3.14
N TYR A 103 0.85 10.26 -3.07
CA TYR A 103 -0.45 10.86 -2.84
C TYR A 103 -1.47 10.50 -3.94
N LEU A 104 -1.09 10.68 -5.21
CA LEU A 104 -1.97 10.42 -6.34
C LEU A 104 -2.35 8.95 -6.43
N PHE A 105 -1.39 8.05 -6.21
CA PHE A 105 -1.63 6.62 -6.22
C PHE A 105 -2.55 6.24 -5.07
N HIS A 106 -2.25 6.66 -3.86
CA HIS A 106 -3.09 6.28 -2.72
C HIS A 106 -4.51 6.85 -2.86
N ARG A 107 -4.67 8.12 -3.23
CA ARG A 107 -5.98 8.77 -3.35
C ARG A 107 -6.79 8.31 -4.56
N PHE A 108 -6.18 8.19 -5.74
CA PHE A 108 -6.92 8.00 -6.99
C PHE A 108 -6.79 6.62 -7.61
N LEU A 109 -5.76 5.84 -7.24
CA LEU A 109 -5.56 4.47 -7.70
C LEU A 109 -5.98 3.46 -6.62
N PHE A 110 -5.49 3.59 -5.39
CA PHE A 110 -5.77 2.64 -4.32
C PHE A 110 -7.17 2.82 -3.73
N HIS A 111 -7.66 4.07 -3.63
CA HIS A 111 -9.04 4.40 -3.25
C HIS A 111 -9.93 4.68 -4.47
N LEU A 112 -9.81 3.83 -5.50
CA LEU A 112 -10.67 3.93 -6.69
C LEU A 112 -12.17 3.85 -6.34
N PRO A 113 -13.02 4.70 -6.93
CA PRO A 113 -14.46 4.67 -6.67
C PRO A 113 -15.11 3.32 -6.99
N VAL A 114 -15.96 2.84 -6.08
CA VAL A 114 -16.66 1.56 -6.21
C VAL A 114 -17.99 1.76 -6.94
N VAL A 115 -17.95 1.86 -8.27
CA VAL A 115 -19.16 2.06 -9.11
C VAL A 115 -19.85 0.77 -9.56
N GLY A 116 -19.26 -0.40 -9.34
CA GLY A 116 -19.84 -1.69 -9.72
C GLY A 116 -19.01 -2.89 -9.28
N ILE A 117 -19.47 -4.10 -9.59
CA ILE A 117 -18.84 -5.36 -9.14
C ILE A 117 -17.38 -5.49 -9.64
N ARG A 118 -17.07 -4.99 -10.85
CA ARG A 118 -15.71 -5.03 -11.39
C ARG A 118 -14.76 -4.09 -10.65
N SER A 119 -15.17 -2.85 -10.39
CA SER A 119 -14.35 -1.90 -9.65
C SER A 119 -14.23 -2.30 -8.18
N GLN A 120 -15.28 -2.87 -7.58
CA GLN A 120 -15.24 -3.50 -6.25
C GLN A 120 -14.18 -4.59 -6.16
N LYS A 121 -14.16 -5.51 -7.13
CA LYS A 121 -13.12 -6.56 -7.21
C LYS A 121 -11.73 -5.93 -7.28
N PHE A 122 -11.52 -5.00 -8.21
CA PHE A 122 -10.23 -4.36 -8.40
C PHE A 122 -9.77 -3.62 -7.14
N HIS A 123 -10.63 -2.79 -6.57
CA HIS A 123 -10.39 -2.06 -5.33
C HIS A 123 -10.07 -3.01 -4.16
N PHE A 124 -10.81 -4.13 -4.03
CA PHE A 124 -10.59 -5.08 -2.94
C PHE A 124 -9.19 -5.67 -2.97
N PHE A 125 -8.71 -6.13 -4.14
CA PHE A 125 -7.36 -6.68 -4.25
C PHE A 125 -6.29 -5.60 -4.08
N LEU A 126 -6.49 -4.43 -4.68
CA LEU A 126 -5.49 -3.36 -4.70
C LEU A 126 -5.26 -2.71 -3.34
N HIS A 127 -6.32 -2.51 -2.55
CA HIS A 127 -6.20 -1.81 -1.27
C HIS A 127 -7.27 -2.17 -0.22
N GLY A 128 -8.43 -2.70 -0.62
CA GLY A 128 -9.49 -3.05 0.32
C GLY A 128 -9.10 -4.12 1.34
N ILE A 129 -8.28 -5.11 0.95
CA ILE A 129 -7.72 -6.11 1.88
C ILE A 129 -6.94 -5.43 3.00
N HIS A 130 -6.13 -4.42 2.67
CA HIS A 130 -5.32 -3.68 3.64
C HIS A 130 -6.19 -2.92 4.66
N HIS A 131 -7.28 -2.29 4.21
CA HIS A 131 -8.23 -1.62 5.12
C HIS A 131 -8.97 -2.57 6.06
N VAL A 132 -9.30 -3.76 5.56
CA VAL A 132 -10.02 -4.78 6.33
C VAL A 132 -9.10 -5.51 7.31
N ALA A 133 -7.85 -5.74 6.94
CA ALA A 133 -6.84 -6.43 7.75
C ALA A 133 -5.53 -5.63 7.83
N PRO A 134 -5.53 -4.43 8.45
CA PRO A 134 -4.34 -3.55 8.49
C PRO A 134 -3.18 -4.18 9.28
N THR A 135 -3.47 -5.16 10.14
CA THR A 135 -2.46 -5.90 10.91
C THR A 135 -1.89 -7.12 10.17
N ASP A 136 -2.42 -7.48 8.99
CA ASP A 136 -1.84 -8.52 8.15
C ASP A 136 -0.64 -7.96 7.38
N LEU A 137 0.53 -8.00 8.03
CA LEU A 137 1.76 -7.43 7.51
C LEU A 137 2.22 -8.02 6.16
N TRP A 138 1.65 -9.16 5.75
CA TRP A 138 1.93 -9.78 4.45
C TRP A 138 1.11 -9.18 3.30
N HIS A 139 0.10 -8.36 3.59
CA HIS A 139 -0.70 -7.63 2.61
C HIS A 139 -0.48 -6.11 2.68
N VAL A 140 0.56 -5.68 3.40
CA VAL A 140 1.01 -4.27 3.41
C VAL A 140 1.74 -3.94 2.11
N PHE A 141 2.60 -4.86 1.65
CA PHE A 141 3.31 -4.71 0.39
C PHE A 141 2.45 -5.17 -0.79
N SER A 142 2.43 -4.37 -1.85
CA SER A 142 1.75 -4.78 -3.09
C SER A 142 2.37 -6.06 -3.67
N PRO A 143 1.55 -7.03 -4.11
CA PRO A 143 2.02 -8.21 -4.83
C PRO A 143 2.83 -7.87 -6.08
N ILE A 144 3.73 -8.77 -6.47
CA ILE A 144 4.65 -8.58 -7.60
C ILE A 144 3.95 -8.21 -8.92
N TYR A 145 2.73 -8.72 -9.15
CA TYR A 145 1.96 -8.41 -10.35
C TYR A 145 1.42 -6.98 -10.34
N GLU A 146 1.04 -6.44 -9.18
CA GLU A 146 0.62 -5.04 -9.05
C GLU A 146 1.81 -4.12 -9.25
N LEU A 147 2.95 -4.44 -8.65
CA LEU A 147 4.20 -3.71 -8.83
C LEU A 147 4.65 -3.71 -10.29
N GLY A 148 4.56 -4.85 -10.97
CA GLY A 148 4.84 -4.96 -12.40
C GLY A 148 3.91 -4.10 -13.26
N ALA A 149 2.62 -4.09 -12.96
CA ALA A 149 1.65 -3.26 -13.68
C ALA A 149 1.89 -1.75 -13.46
N GLN A 150 2.18 -1.34 -12.22
CA GLN A 150 2.51 0.04 -11.89
C GLN A 150 3.82 0.47 -12.58
N ALA A 151 4.87 -0.34 -12.50
CA ALA A 151 6.15 -0.09 -13.17
C ALA A 151 6.00 0.03 -14.68
N PHE A 152 5.20 -0.84 -15.30
CA PHE A 152 4.90 -0.77 -16.72
C PHE A 152 4.17 0.52 -17.09
N LEU A 153 3.15 0.92 -16.31
CA LEU A 153 2.44 2.18 -16.53
C LEU A 153 3.38 3.39 -16.44
N ILE A 154 4.22 3.43 -15.41
CA ILE A 154 5.23 4.49 -15.21
C ILE A 154 6.19 4.56 -16.40
N TRP A 155 6.70 3.40 -16.83
CA TRP A 155 7.57 3.30 -18.00
C TRP A 155 6.89 3.85 -19.26
N CYS A 156 5.65 3.45 -19.55
CA CYS A 156 4.89 3.96 -20.68
C CYS A 156 4.72 5.48 -20.61
N VAL A 157 4.38 6.04 -19.44
CA VAL A 157 4.24 7.49 -19.26
C VAL A 157 5.55 8.22 -19.56
N PHE A 158 6.69 7.73 -19.04
CA PHE A 158 7.98 8.38 -19.30
C PHE A 158 8.44 8.28 -20.76
N ASN A 159 8.08 7.20 -21.46
CA ASN A 159 8.32 7.09 -22.89
C ASN A 159 7.46 8.10 -23.68
N ILE A 160 6.17 8.23 -23.34
CA ILE A 160 5.28 9.22 -23.98
C ILE A 160 5.76 10.65 -23.74
N LEU A 161 6.29 10.94 -22.55
CA LEU A 161 6.86 12.23 -22.20
C LEU A 161 8.29 12.44 -22.75
N HIS A 162 8.84 11.47 -23.47
CA HIS A 162 10.19 11.51 -24.04
C HIS A 162 11.26 11.85 -22.98
N VAL A 163 11.13 11.29 -21.77
CA VAL A 163 12.13 11.49 -20.70
C VAL A 163 13.49 10.97 -21.21
N PRO A 164 14.56 11.80 -21.22
CA PRO A 164 15.86 11.44 -21.77
C PRO A 164 16.56 10.26 -21.09
N ASP A 165 16.42 10.13 -19.76
CA ASP A 165 16.96 9.00 -18.99
C ASP A 165 15.86 8.48 -18.03
N PRO A 166 14.87 7.74 -18.58
CA PRO A 166 13.73 7.27 -17.80
C PRO A 166 14.19 6.27 -16.73
N THR A 167 15.29 5.56 -16.98
CA THR A 167 15.80 4.57 -16.05
C THR A 167 16.45 5.20 -14.84
N ALA A 168 17.24 6.26 -15.00
CA ALA A 168 17.78 7.04 -13.87
C ALA A 168 16.66 7.64 -13.02
N LEU A 169 15.62 8.17 -13.65
CA LEU A 169 14.44 8.67 -12.96
C LEU A 169 13.74 7.54 -12.18
N ILE A 170 13.52 6.37 -12.80
CA ILE A 170 12.94 5.19 -12.13
C ILE A 170 13.81 4.72 -10.96
N SER A 171 15.14 4.76 -11.05
CA SER A 171 16.01 4.46 -9.91
C SER A 171 15.74 5.37 -8.72
N GLY A 172 15.54 6.68 -8.97
CA GLY A 172 15.13 7.64 -7.93
C GLY A 172 13.75 7.30 -7.33
N LEU A 173 12.78 6.95 -8.16
CA LEU A 173 11.46 6.52 -7.69
C LEU A 173 11.54 5.25 -6.83
N LEU A 174 12.33 4.26 -7.26
CA LEU A 174 12.50 3.00 -6.54
C LEU A 174 13.12 3.20 -5.16
N ILE A 175 14.10 4.11 -5.01
CA ILE A 175 14.68 4.42 -3.70
C ILE A 175 13.59 4.89 -2.73
N ASN A 176 12.72 5.81 -3.17
CA ASN A 176 11.66 6.32 -2.32
C ASN A 176 10.49 5.35 -2.16
N TYR A 177 10.20 4.52 -3.16
CA TYR A 177 9.24 3.41 -3.04
C TYR A 177 9.68 2.42 -1.96
N ILE A 178 10.95 1.98 -1.95
CA ILE A 178 11.50 1.08 -0.91
C ILE A 178 11.37 1.74 0.47
N ARG A 179 11.68 3.04 0.58
CA ARG A 179 11.51 3.82 1.81
C ARG A 179 10.05 3.88 2.24
N TYR A 180 9.13 4.15 1.31
CA TYR A 180 7.68 4.20 1.56
C TYR A 180 7.18 2.87 2.11
N ASP A 181 7.47 1.76 1.43
CA ASP A 181 7.03 0.42 1.82
C ASP A 181 7.61 0.03 3.19
N SER A 182 8.87 0.39 3.45
CA SER A 182 9.51 0.17 4.75
C SER A 182 8.81 0.96 5.86
N ILE A 183 8.49 2.25 5.62
CA ILE A 183 7.75 3.07 6.58
C ILE A 183 6.36 2.49 6.80
N HIS A 184 5.64 2.17 5.73
CA HIS A 184 4.28 1.62 5.77
C HIS A 184 4.22 0.33 6.59
N TYR A 185 5.18 -0.57 6.38
CA TYR A 185 5.32 -1.78 7.19
C TYR A 185 5.56 -1.45 8.67
N LEU A 186 6.52 -0.58 8.97
CA LEU A 186 6.89 -0.29 10.35
C LEU A 186 5.73 0.36 11.13
N ILE A 187 4.99 1.29 10.52
CA ILE A 187 3.88 2.00 11.20
C ILE A 187 2.66 1.10 11.48
N HIS A 188 2.52 0.00 10.74
CA HIS A 188 1.53 -1.05 11.00
C HIS A 188 2.05 -2.13 11.97
N ALA A 189 3.35 -2.45 11.90
CA ALA A 189 3.98 -3.45 12.76
C ALA A 189 4.12 -2.99 14.22
N TYR A 190 4.25 -1.67 14.46
CA TYR A 190 4.53 -1.11 15.78
C TYR A 190 3.52 -0.03 16.19
N THR A 191 3.31 0.14 17.50
CA THR A 191 2.56 1.30 18.01
C THR A 191 3.33 2.61 17.81
N PRO A 192 2.67 3.78 17.77
CA PRO A 192 3.34 5.07 17.59
C PRO A 192 4.36 5.35 18.70
N ASP A 193 4.11 4.82 19.90
CA ASP A 193 5.03 4.94 21.03
C ASP A 193 6.20 3.96 20.97
N GLN A 194 6.01 2.78 20.37
CA GLN A 194 7.11 1.84 20.12
C GLN A 194 8.04 2.37 19.02
N ILE A 195 7.47 2.76 17.87
CA ILE A 195 8.26 3.27 16.73
C ILE A 195 8.91 4.62 17.03
N GLY A 196 8.27 5.42 17.89
CA GLY A 196 8.79 6.71 18.36
C GLY A 196 10.11 6.62 19.13
N LYS A 197 10.50 5.43 19.61
CA LYS A 197 11.75 5.19 20.33
C LYS A 197 12.94 4.94 19.41
N ILE A 198 12.73 4.81 18.09
CA ILE A 198 13.82 4.59 17.14
C ILE A 198 14.73 5.83 17.11
N PRO A 199 16.05 5.68 17.32
CA PRO A 199 16.99 6.81 17.28
C PRO A 199 16.93 7.55 15.94
N PHE A 200 17.05 8.88 15.99
CA PHE A 200 17.09 9.81 14.83
C PHE A 200 15.82 9.90 13.96
N ALA A 201 15.05 8.81 13.81
CA ALA A 201 13.86 8.74 12.95
C ALA A 201 12.53 8.60 13.72
N GLY A 202 12.56 8.32 15.03
CA GLY A 202 11.37 7.97 15.81
C GLY A 202 10.25 9.01 15.78
N ASN A 203 10.58 10.30 15.97
CA ASN A 203 9.59 11.37 15.92
C ASN A 203 8.90 11.47 14.55
N TYR A 204 9.65 11.26 13.47
CA TYR A 204 9.14 11.28 12.11
C TYR A 204 8.20 10.10 11.86
N LEU A 205 8.66 8.88 12.17
CA LEU A 205 7.89 7.65 12.02
C LEU A 205 6.62 7.67 12.88
N LYS A 206 6.69 8.24 14.09
CA LYS A 206 5.54 8.43 14.97
C LYS A 206 4.48 9.32 14.33
N GLN A 207 4.88 10.42 13.68
CA GLN A 207 3.96 11.31 12.97
C GLN A 207 3.30 10.60 11.79
N CYS A 208 4.07 9.91 10.95
CA CYS A 208 3.54 9.08 9.87
C CYS A 208 2.56 8.01 10.38
N ALA A 209 2.89 7.35 11.50
CA ALA A 209 2.04 6.35 12.11
C ALA A 209 0.70 6.93 12.60
N ILE A 210 0.71 8.09 13.26
CA ILE A 210 -0.51 8.77 13.71
C ILE A 210 -1.36 9.17 12.52
N HIS A 211 -0.74 9.80 11.53
CA HIS A 211 -1.41 10.28 10.32
C HIS A 211 -2.08 9.14 9.54
N HIS A 212 -1.36 8.05 9.27
CA HIS A 212 -1.93 6.91 8.55
C HIS A 212 -2.96 6.13 9.38
N ARG A 213 -2.87 6.14 10.70
CA ARG A 213 -3.93 5.58 11.55
C ARG A 213 -5.21 6.42 11.50
N GLN A 214 -5.10 7.74 11.40
CA GLN A 214 -6.26 8.61 11.19
C GLN A 214 -6.94 8.26 9.86
N HIS A 215 -6.18 7.96 8.82
CA HIS A 215 -6.71 7.43 7.56
C HIS A 215 -7.52 6.15 7.79
N HIS A 216 -6.94 5.11 8.40
CA HIS A 216 -7.65 3.83 8.59
C HIS A 216 -8.86 3.89 9.53
N PHE A 217 -8.72 4.59 10.65
CA PHE A 217 -9.65 4.43 11.79
C PHE A 217 -10.52 5.66 12.04
N SER A 218 -10.22 6.82 11.43
CA SER A 218 -10.99 8.05 11.62
C SER A 218 -11.69 8.51 10.34
N ASN A 219 -10.95 8.71 9.25
CA ASN A 219 -11.50 9.13 7.97
C ASN A 219 -10.67 8.59 6.79
N PRO A 220 -11.13 7.51 6.14
CA PRO A 220 -10.43 6.90 4.99
C PRO A 220 -10.38 7.79 3.75
N ARG A 221 -11.06 8.95 3.74
CA ARG A 221 -11.04 9.93 2.65
C ARG A 221 -10.05 11.08 2.87
N LYS A 222 -9.19 10.98 3.88
CA LYS A 222 -8.15 11.97 4.23
C LYS A 222 -6.82 11.28 4.52
N HIS A 223 -5.74 12.05 4.68
CA HIS A 223 -4.44 11.53 5.14
C HIS A 223 -3.88 10.42 4.24
N PHE A 224 -3.92 10.65 2.92
CA PHE A 224 -3.47 9.68 1.92
C PHE A 224 -1.93 9.55 1.83
N THR A 225 -1.17 10.41 2.50
CA THR A 225 0.29 10.27 2.55
C THR A 225 0.69 9.30 3.66
N ILE A 226 1.65 8.43 3.42
CA ILE A 226 2.09 7.38 4.35
C ILE A 226 3.53 7.63 4.77
N SER A 227 4.40 7.91 3.79
CA SER A 227 5.83 8.06 4.01
C SER A 227 6.23 9.48 4.39
N PHE A 228 5.28 10.41 4.49
CA PHE A 228 5.45 11.79 4.94
C PHE A 228 4.10 12.35 5.45
N VAL A 229 4.14 13.53 6.06
CA VAL A 229 2.94 14.24 6.55
C VAL A 229 2.81 15.55 5.80
N SER A 230 1.60 15.85 5.30
CA SER A 230 1.32 17.10 4.59
C SER A 230 -0.08 17.61 4.89
N SER A 231 -0.20 18.75 5.56
CA SER A 231 -1.48 19.41 5.82
C SER A 231 -2.14 19.99 4.56
N PHE A 232 -1.39 20.17 3.48
CA PHE A 232 -1.91 20.66 2.20
C PHE A 232 -2.62 19.58 1.39
N LEU A 233 -2.19 18.32 1.54
CA LEU A 233 -2.72 17.18 0.79
C LEU A 233 -3.84 16.44 1.55
N ASP A 234 -4.10 16.82 2.79
CA ASP A 234 -5.05 16.21 3.74
C ASP A 234 -6.54 16.44 3.46
#